data_AF-A0A5E7N1E2-F1
#
_entry.id   AF-A0A5E7N1E2-F1
#
_cell.length_a   1.000
_cell.length_b   1.000
_cell.length_c   1.000
_cell.angle_alpha   90.00
_cell.angle_beta   90.00
_cell.angle_gamma   90.00
#
_symmetry.space_group_name_H-M   'P 1'
#
loop_
_entity.id
_entity.type
_entity.pdbx_description
1 polymer ?
#
loop_
_entity_poly.entity_id
_entity_poly.type
_entity_poly.pdbx_seq_one_letter_code
_entity_poly.pdbx_strand_id
1 'polypeptide(L)'
;MNTPFAEQSPQQTIRPGFFDEAFRDAELPQPLRTFAEAFCTRFEVRGICDPMYCANVTAFETGLGDGSGNFNAVKTPTEADIAKVADRLLFAYSTCITKASSGTTPETIATMLRKALNGSSLEELIPDHVPDQQPH
;
A
#
# COMPACT_ATOMS: atom_id res chain seq x y z
N MET A 1 34.38 -23.70 5.05
CA MET A 1 33.23 -24.52 4.65
C MET A 1 32.06 -23.58 4.53
N ASN A 2 31.57 -23.36 3.31
CA ASN A 2 30.48 -22.43 3.02
C ASN A 2 29.16 -23.15 3.24
N THR A 3 28.24 -22.53 3.99
CA THR A 3 26.86 -22.98 4.08
C THR A 3 25.97 -21.81 3.68
N PRO A 4 25.31 -21.85 2.52
CA PRO A 4 24.21 -20.94 2.23
C PRO A 4 22.90 -21.68 2.52
N PHE A 5 22.25 -21.35 3.62
CA PHE A 5 20.81 -21.57 3.77
C PHE A 5 20.18 -20.23 4.10
N ALA A 6 19.99 -19.41 3.06
CA ALA A 6 18.87 -18.50 3.08
C ALA A 6 17.66 -19.34 2.64
N GLU A 7 16.98 -19.96 3.60
CA GLU A 7 15.62 -20.46 3.36
C GLU A 7 14.77 -19.25 2.98
N GLN A 8 14.54 -19.07 1.67
CA GLN A 8 13.48 -18.21 1.20
C GLN A 8 12.18 -18.83 1.74
N SER A 9 11.66 -18.22 2.81
CA SER A 9 10.32 -18.56 3.31
C SER A 9 9.35 -18.54 2.14
N PRO A 10 8.42 -19.51 2.01
CA PRO A 10 7.47 -19.54 0.90
C PRO A 10 6.83 -18.16 0.76
N GLN A 11 6.83 -17.60 -0.45
CA GLN A 11 6.07 -16.38 -0.76
C GLN A 11 4.60 -16.65 -0.41
N GLN A 12 4.17 -16.25 0.79
CA GLN A 12 2.80 -16.44 1.22
C GLN A 12 1.92 -15.49 0.42
N THR A 13 1.24 -16.02 -0.59
CA THR A 13 0.26 -15.29 -1.36
C THR A 13 -0.81 -14.72 -0.40
N ILE A 14 -1.23 -13.47 -0.61
CA ILE A 14 -2.37 -12.90 0.12
C ILE A 14 -3.57 -13.82 -0.08
N ARG A 15 -4.12 -14.33 1.03
CA ARG A 15 -5.23 -15.29 0.96
C ARG A 15 -6.48 -14.63 0.35
N PRO A 16 -7.32 -15.38 -0.38
CA PRO A 16 -8.62 -14.89 -0.80
C PRO A 16 -9.43 -14.34 0.38
N GLY A 17 -10.08 -13.19 0.20
CA GLY A 17 -10.90 -12.52 1.24
C GLY A 17 -10.12 -11.79 2.33
N PHE A 18 -8.78 -11.73 2.26
CA PHE A 18 -7.96 -11.01 3.25
C PHE A 18 -8.37 -9.54 3.40
N PHE A 19 -8.57 -8.83 2.28
CA PHE A 19 -8.97 -7.42 2.31
C PHE A 19 -10.42 -7.22 2.75
N ASP A 20 -11.33 -8.11 2.35
CA ASP A 20 -12.72 -8.08 2.83
C ASP A 20 -12.81 -8.27 4.35
N GLU A 21 -11.94 -9.11 4.91
CA GLU A 21 -11.82 -9.27 6.36
C GLU A 21 -11.21 -8.02 7.01
N ALA A 22 -10.14 -7.47 6.45
CA ALA A 22 -9.46 -6.30 6.98
C ALA A 22 -10.35 -5.04 7.01
N PHE A 23 -11.31 -4.93 6.08
CA PHE A 23 -12.23 -3.79 5.95
C PHE A 23 -13.67 -4.08 6.38
N ARG A 24 -13.94 -5.27 6.95
CA ARG A 24 -15.30 -5.77 7.20
C ARG A 24 -16.24 -4.76 7.87
N ASP A 25 -15.71 -4.04 8.86
CA ASP A 25 -16.50 -3.17 9.74
C ASP A 25 -16.39 -1.68 9.35
N ALA A 26 -15.90 -1.37 8.14
CA ALA A 26 -15.60 -0.01 7.73
C ALA A 26 -16.18 0.33 6.34
N GLU A 27 -16.90 1.44 6.26
CA GLU A 27 -17.40 2.01 4.99
C GLU A 27 -16.31 2.85 4.33
N LEU A 28 -15.38 2.19 3.63
CA LEU A 28 -14.27 2.87 2.96
C LEU A 28 -14.69 3.47 1.60
N PRO A 29 -14.31 4.71 1.31
CA PRO A 29 -14.32 5.24 -0.05
C PRO A 29 -13.47 4.37 -0.98
N GLN A 30 -13.99 4.08 -2.17
CA GLN A 30 -13.33 3.21 -3.13
C GLN A 30 -11.86 3.59 -3.42
N PRO A 31 -11.49 4.87 -3.60
CA PRO A 31 -10.08 5.24 -3.80
C PRO A 31 -9.15 4.81 -2.67
N LEU A 32 -9.60 4.92 -1.41
CA LEU A 32 -8.79 4.55 -0.24
C LEU A 32 -8.64 3.04 -0.13
N ARG A 33 -9.72 2.30 -0.43
CA ARG A 33 -9.69 0.85 -0.51
C ARG A 33 -8.72 0.38 -1.59
N THR A 34 -8.87 0.87 -2.82
CA THR A 34 -8.00 0.52 -3.95
C THR A 34 -6.53 0.81 -3.64
N PHE A 35 -6.23 1.99 -3.07
CA PHE A 35 -4.87 2.34 -2.69
C PHE A 35 -4.29 1.39 -1.62
N ALA A 36 -5.06 1.11 -0.55
CA ALA A 36 -4.60 0.24 0.53
C ALA A 36 -4.35 -1.20 0.05
N GLU A 37 -5.24 -1.75 -0.78
CA GLU A 37 -5.08 -3.07 -1.40
C GLU A 37 -3.84 -3.11 -2.30
N ALA A 38 -3.66 -2.11 -3.16
CA ALA A 38 -2.52 -2.01 -4.06
C ALA A 38 -1.21 -1.89 -3.29
N PHE A 39 -1.16 -1.05 -2.26
CA PHE A 39 0.01 -0.84 -1.42
C PHE A 39 0.40 -2.13 -0.71
N CYS A 40 -0.55 -2.81 -0.07
CA CYS A 40 -0.26 -4.03 0.67
C CYS A 40 0.17 -5.17 -0.26
N THR A 41 -0.46 -5.28 -1.42
CA THR A 41 -0.10 -6.28 -2.43
C THR A 41 1.29 -6.02 -2.99
N ARG A 42 1.58 -4.79 -3.41
CA ARG A 42 2.85 -4.42 -4.04
C ARG A 42 4.04 -4.55 -3.10
N PHE A 43 3.87 -4.24 -1.81
CA PHE A 43 4.97 -4.22 -0.83
C PHE A 43 4.95 -5.40 0.13
N GLU A 44 4.16 -6.44 -0.19
CA GLU A 44 4.02 -7.66 0.62
C GLU A 44 3.71 -7.38 2.10
N VAL A 45 2.83 -6.42 2.36
CA VAL A 45 2.36 -6.09 3.71
C VAL A 45 1.19 -7.00 4.07
N ARG A 46 1.35 -7.83 5.11
CA ARG A 46 0.48 -8.99 5.37
C ARG A 46 -0.17 -9.01 6.76
N GLY A 47 0.03 -7.99 7.60
CA GLY A 47 -0.68 -7.90 8.88
C GLY A 47 -2.15 -7.62 8.64
N ILE A 48 -3.04 -8.31 9.36
CA ILE A 48 -4.49 -8.19 9.16
C ILE A 48 -5.03 -6.78 9.40
N CYS A 49 -4.34 -5.97 10.21
CA CYS A 49 -4.68 -4.58 10.48
C CYS A 49 -4.04 -3.58 9.51
N ASP A 50 -3.04 -4.01 8.73
CA ASP A 50 -2.23 -3.13 7.90
C ASP A 50 -3.03 -2.45 6.77
N PRO A 51 -3.97 -3.13 6.08
CA PRO A 51 -4.82 -2.46 5.08
C PRO A 51 -5.63 -1.32 5.70
N MET A 52 -6.22 -1.56 6.87
CA MET A 52 -7.00 -0.55 7.60
C MET A 52 -6.10 0.59 8.09
N TYR A 53 -4.90 0.29 8.60
CA TYR A 53 -3.93 1.32 8.97
C TYR A 53 -3.55 2.20 7.77
N CYS A 54 -3.29 1.58 6.61
CA CYS A 54 -2.98 2.30 5.37
C CYS A 54 -4.12 3.24 4.95
N ALA A 55 -5.36 2.74 4.95
CA ALA A 55 -6.54 3.55 4.64
C ALA A 55 -6.73 4.71 5.64
N ASN A 56 -6.55 4.45 6.94
CA ASN A 56 -6.70 5.46 8.00
C ASN A 56 -5.63 6.56 7.92
N VAL A 57 -4.35 6.17 7.75
CA VAL A 57 -3.27 7.15 7.54
C VAL A 57 -3.56 8.01 6.32
N THR A 58 -3.97 7.37 5.22
CA THR A 58 -4.30 8.09 3.98
C THR A 58 -5.45 9.06 4.23
N ALA A 59 -6.52 8.62 4.87
CA ALA A 59 -7.68 9.45 5.15
C ALA A 59 -7.35 10.65 6.05
N PHE A 60 -6.57 10.44 7.09
CA PHE A 60 -6.18 11.49 8.03
C PHE A 60 -5.34 12.58 7.34
N GLU A 61 -4.25 12.19 6.67
CA GLU A 61 -3.33 13.16 6.06
C GLU A 61 -3.98 13.88 4.87
N THR A 62 -4.84 13.19 4.10
CA THR A 62 -5.58 13.80 2.99
C THR A 62 -6.78 14.61 3.43
N GLY A 63 -7.27 14.41 4.65
CA GLY A 63 -8.51 14.99 5.19
C GLY A 63 -9.77 14.36 4.58
N LEU A 64 -9.69 13.12 4.10
CA LEU A 64 -10.82 12.29 3.70
C LEU A 64 -11.42 11.50 4.88
N GLY A 65 -10.85 11.63 6.07
CA GLY A 65 -11.37 11.02 7.29
C GLY A 65 -10.58 11.41 8.54
N ASP A 66 -10.94 10.83 9.68
CA ASP A 66 -10.32 11.11 10.99
C ASP A 66 -9.14 10.19 11.33
N GLY A 67 -8.84 9.23 10.45
CA GLY A 67 -7.81 8.21 10.68
C GLY A 67 -8.20 7.12 11.69
N SER A 68 -9.48 7.04 12.06
CA SER A 68 -10.01 6.10 13.04
C SER A 68 -11.27 5.40 12.53
N GLY A 69 -11.36 5.14 11.22
CA GLY A 69 -12.47 4.41 10.59
C GLY A 69 -13.65 5.28 10.16
N ASN A 70 -13.58 6.61 10.32
CA ASN A 70 -14.59 7.53 9.81
C ASN A 70 -14.09 8.25 8.55
N PHE A 71 -14.77 8.03 7.42
CA PHE A 71 -14.37 8.51 6.09
C PHE A 71 -15.33 9.54 5.48
N ASN A 72 -16.10 10.24 6.32
CA ASN A 72 -17.21 11.10 5.88
C ASN A 72 -16.79 12.53 5.48
N ALA A 73 -15.51 12.76 5.17
CA ALA A 73 -15.03 14.10 4.85
C ALA A 73 -15.02 14.38 3.34
N VAL A 74 -15.52 15.57 2.96
CA VAL A 74 -15.52 16.04 1.57
C VAL A 74 -14.42 17.08 1.42
N LYS A 75 -13.19 16.61 1.14
CA LYS A 75 -12.04 17.45 0.82
C LYS A 75 -11.36 16.89 -0.43
N THR A 76 -10.87 17.78 -1.28
CA THR A 76 -9.94 17.40 -2.36
C THR A 76 -8.53 17.36 -1.80
N PRO A 77 -7.83 16.20 -1.81
CA PRO A 77 -6.45 16.11 -1.32
C PRO A 77 -5.52 16.99 -2.15
N THR A 78 -4.57 17.66 -1.48
CA THR A 78 -3.51 18.42 -2.16
C THR A 78 -2.28 17.55 -2.41
N GLU A 79 -1.38 17.97 -3.30
CA GLU A 79 -0.10 17.28 -3.51
C GLU A 79 0.76 17.23 -2.24
N ALA A 80 0.68 18.24 -1.38
CA ALA A 80 1.36 18.24 -0.09
C ALA A 80 0.78 17.18 0.87
N ASP A 81 -0.54 16.94 0.82
CA ASP A 81 -1.17 15.90 1.61
C ASP A 81 -0.77 14.50 1.12
N ILE A 82 -0.75 14.30 -0.20
CA ILE A 82 -0.32 13.06 -0.84
C ILE A 82 1.14 12.74 -0.48
N ALA A 83 2.02 13.74 -0.50
CA ALA A 83 3.42 13.58 -0.11
C ALA A 83 3.58 13.11 1.35
N LYS A 84 2.80 13.67 2.28
CA LYS A 84 2.81 13.24 3.69
C LYS A 84 2.41 11.78 3.87
N VAL A 85 1.38 11.32 3.14
CA VAL A 85 0.98 9.90 3.15
C VAL A 85 2.15 9.03 2.70
N ALA A 86 2.79 9.41 1.59
CA ALA A 86 3.90 8.65 1.03
C ALA A 86 5.08 8.55 1.99
N ASP A 87 5.51 9.65 2.59
CA ASP A 87 6.60 9.67 3.57
C ASP A 87 6.28 8.80 4.78
N ARG A 88 5.05 8.93 5.31
CA ARG A 88 4.61 8.20 6.50
C ARG A 88 4.52 6.69 6.26
N LEU A 89 3.97 6.26 5.13
CA LEU A 89 3.86 4.85 4.78
C LEU A 89 5.22 4.25 4.39
N LEU A 90 6.08 5.01 3.71
CA LEU A 90 7.44 4.58 3.43
C LEU A 90 8.21 4.33 4.73
N PHE A 91 8.10 5.23 5.70
CA PHE A 91 8.73 5.07 6.99
C PHE A 91 8.19 3.85 7.75
N ALA A 92 6.86 3.76 7.88
CA ALA A 92 6.18 2.69 8.63
C ALA A 92 6.46 1.29 8.08
N TYR A 93 6.53 1.15 6.76
CA TYR A 93 6.71 -0.14 6.08
C TYR A 93 8.07 -0.29 5.39
N SER A 94 9.06 0.52 5.77
CA SER A 94 10.40 0.55 5.16
C SER A 94 11.03 -0.83 5.00
N THR A 95 10.86 -1.72 5.98
CA THR A 95 11.38 -3.10 5.93
C THR A 95 10.67 -3.96 4.89
N CYS A 96 9.33 -3.91 4.83
CA CYS A 96 8.54 -4.64 3.84
C CYS A 96 8.86 -4.14 2.42
N ILE A 97 8.84 -2.82 2.25
CA ILE A 97 9.12 -2.13 0.99
C ILE A 97 10.52 -2.47 0.48
N THR A 98 11.54 -2.42 1.34
CA THR A 98 12.93 -2.71 0.95
C THR A 98 13.11 -4.15 0.48
N LYS A 99 12.36 -5.11 1.04
CA LYS A 99 12.39 -6.52 0.62
C LYS A 99 11.66 -6.74 -0.70
N ALA A 100 10.51 -6.10 -0.89
CA ALA A 100 9.65 -6.31 -2.06
C ALA A 100 10.13 -5.54 -3.31
N SER A 101 10.60 -4.30 -3.13
CA SER A 101 10.98 -3.41 -4.23
C SER A 101 12.06 -2.43 -3.76
N SER A 102 13.32 -2.86 -3.83
CA SER A 102 14.48 -2.01 -3.52
C SER A 102 14.48 -0.76 -4.39
N GLY A 103 14.64 0.43 -3.77
CA GLY A 103 14.63 1.71 -4.49
C GLY A 103 13.26 2.39 -4.56
N THR A 104 12.23 1.84 -3.90
CA THR A 104 10.95 2.54 -3.72
C THR A 104 11.17 3.87 -2.99
N THR A 105 10.65 4.94 -3.58
CA THR A 105 10.73 6.31 -3.04
C THR A 105 9.35 6.80 -2.58
N PRO A 106 9.28 7.91 -1.82
CA PRO A 106 7.99 8.55 -1.53
C PRO A 106 7.19 8.84 -2.81
N GLU A 107 7.84 9.32 -3.88
CA GLU A 107 7.15 9.61 -5.15
C GLU A 107 6.48 8.38 -5.77
N THR A 108 7.03 7.18 -5.55
CA THR A 108 6.41 5.94 -6.01
C THR A 108 5.06 5.72 -5.34
N ILE A 109 5.01 5.90 -4.02
CA ILE A 109 3.79 5.74 -3.22
C ILE A 109 2.81 6.89 -3.50
N ALA A 110 3.32 8.12 -3.63
CA ALA A 110 2.52 9.30 -3.99
C ALA A 110 1.83 9.11 -5.34
N THR A 111 2.54 8.58 -6.34
CA THR A 111 1.98 8.29 -7.66
C THR A 111 0.88 7.22 -7.58
N MET A 112 1.07 6.16 -6.78
CA MET A 112 0.02 5.17 -6.55
C MET A 112 -1.23 5.81 -5.94
N LEU A 113 -1.07 6.63 -4.90
CA LEU A 113 -2.19 7.33 -4.27
C LEU A 113 -2.89 8.28 -5.25
N ARG A 114 -2.13 9.07 -6.02
CA ARG A 114 -2.68 9.99 -7.03
C ARG A 114 -3.53 9.25 -8.05
N LYS A 115 -3.06 8.09 -8.54
CA LYS A 115 -3.82 7.24 -9.47
C LYS A 115 -5.12 6.71 -8.83
N ALA A 116 -5.05 6.17 -7.62
CA ALA A 116 -6.24 5.69 -6.90
C ALA A 116 -7.27 6.81 -6.69
N LEU A 117 -6.83 8.00 -6.27
CA LEU A 117 -7.70 9.18 -6.10
C LEU A 117 -8.37 9.61 -7.41
N ASN A 118 -7.72 9.37 -8.55
CA ASN A 118 -8.26 9.62 -9.89
C ASN A 118 -9.11 8.46 -10.44
N GLY A 119 -9.35 7.41 -9.65
CA GLY A 119 -10.23 6.31 -10.01
C GLY A 119 -9.57 5.17 -10.80
N SER A 120 -8.24 5.09 -10.83
CA SER A 120 -7.54 3.93 -11.39
C SER A 120 -7.89 2.64 -10.65
N SER A 121 -7.87 1.51 -11.38
CA SER A 121 -8.13 0.17 -10.82
C SER A 121 -6.92 -0.38 -10.06
N LEU A 122 -7.16 -1.46 -9.30
CA LEU A 122 -6.11 -2.15 -8.54
C LEU A 122 -4.95 -2.62 -9.44
N GLU A 123 -5.29 -3.16 -10.61
CA GLU A 123 -4.35 -3.68 -11.60
C GLU A 123 -3.47 -2.57 -12.19
N GLU A 124 -3.99 -1.35 -12.36
CA GLU A 124 -3.21 -0.22 -12.87
C GLU A 124 -2.21 0.36 -11.86
N LEU A 125 -2.38 0.04 -10.57
CA LEU A 125 -1.51 0.48 -9.47
C LEU A 125 -0.40 -0.52 -9.13
N ILE A 126 -0.62 -1.80 -9.44
CA ILE A 126 0.35 -2.87 -9.25
C ILE A 126 1.05 -3.07 -10.61
N PRO A 127 2.27 -2.57 -10.81
CA PRO A 127 2.96 -2.80 -12.07
C PRO A 127 3.11 -4.30 -12.29
N ASP A 128 2.84 -4.75 -13.51
CA ASP A 128 3.19 -6.10 -13.95
C ASP A 128 4.66 -6.33 -13.60
N HIS A 129 4.91 -7.49 -12.98
CA HIS A 129 6.22 -7.97 -12.57
C HIS A 129 7.28 -7.52 -13.58
N VAL A 130 8.21 -6.64 -13.15
CA VAL A 130 9.42 -6.41 -13.97
C VAL A 130 10.08 -7.78 -14.05
N PRO A 131 10.25 -8.37 -15.25
CA PRO A 131 10.99 -9.61 -15.36
C PRO A 131 12.40 -9.31 -14.85
N ASP A 132 12.87 -10.16 -13.93
CA ASP A 132 14.27 -10.24 -13.52
C ASP A 132 15.16 -9.99 -14.73
N GLN A 133 15.84 -8.84 -14.78
CA GLN A 133 16.92 -8.67 -15.73
C GLN A 133 18.04 -9.61 -15.26
N GLN A 134 18.06 -10.80 -15.87
CA GLN A 134 19.17 -11.74 -15.79
C GLN A 134 20.49 -10.99 -16.04
N PRO A 135 21.48 -11.07 -15.15
CA PRO A 135 22.81 -10.58 -15.44
C PRO A 135 23.45 -11.50 -16.50
N HIS A 136 23.86 -10.91 -17.62
CA HIS A 136 24.80 -11.50 -18.56
C HIS A 136 26.23 -11.12 -18.18
#